data_AF-A0A194W6V2-F1
#
_entry.id   AF-A0A194W6V2-F1
#
_cell.length_a   1.000
_cell.length_b   1.000
_cell.length_c   1.000
_cell.angle_alpha   90.00
_cell.angle_beta   90.00
_cell.angle_gamma   90.00
#
_symmetry.space_group_name_H-M   'P 1'
#
loop_
_entity.id
_entity.type
_entity.pdbx_description
1 polymer ?
#
loop_
_entity_poly.entity_id
_entity_poly.type
_entity_poly.pdbx_seq_one_letter_code
_entity_poly.pdbx_strand_id
1 'polypeptide(L)'
;MDSFQLSCPLPRSLDTRIYIRVTIQAKSIMIFLTTAAADASAIPPPLGSFVYALPDKFNPLQPLSTPLYTEGPTEELATRMAKLFAKKTQLPVYVANSMSFASAGLGGTVEEEMEAFKKVVVAITGKLQERQEITNGMSGMSISNS
;
A
#
# COMPACT_ATOMS: atom_id res chain seq x y z
N MET A 1 -1.33 6.70 16.92
CA MET A 1 -1.59 5.66 15.91
C MET A 1 -2.31 6.37 14.81
N ASP A 2 -1.65 6.51 13.68
CA ASP A 2 -2.04 7.52 12.70
C ASP A 2 -2.45 6.79 11.44
N SER A 3 -3.63 7.13 10.93
CA SER A 3 -4.14 6.52 9.71
C SER A 3 -4.59 7.58 8.73
N PHE A 4 -4.46 7.26 7.45
CA PHE A 4 -4.99 8.07 6.37
C PHE A 4 -5.59 7.17 5.30
N GLN A 5 -6.55 7.74 4.57
CA GLN A 5 -7.26 7.08 3.49
C GLN A 5 -7.19 7.96 2.26
N LEU A 6 -7.04 7.34 1.11
CA LEU A 6 -7.02 8.02 -0.17
C LEU A 6 -7.58 7.09 -1.25
N SER A 7 -8.00 7.68 -2.36
CA SER A 7 -8.42 6.93 -3.54
C SER A 7 -7.82 7.51 -4.79
N CYS A 8 -7.56 6.66 -5.77
CA CYS A 8 -7.12 7.05 -7.10
C CYS A 8 -7.84 6.22 -8.17
N PRO A 9 -8.01 6.72 -9.40
CA PRO A 9 -8.68 5.97 -10.45
C PRO A 9 -7.83 4.76 -10.87
N LEU A 10 -8.50 3.59 -11.00
CA LEU A 10 -7.89 2.41 -11.59
C LEU A 10 -7.47 2.75 -13.04
N PRO A 11 -6.24 2.43 -13.48
CA PRO A 11 -5.83 2.71 -14.84
C PRO A 11 -6.79 2.10 -15.86
N ARG A 12 -7.11 2.87 -16.90
CA ARG A 12 -7.90 2.43 -18.05
C ARG A 12 -9.31 1.94 -17.69
N SER A 13 -9.81 2.27 -16.50
CA SER A 13 -11.19 2.05 -16.09
C SER A 13 -11.92 3.40 -16.01
N LEU A 14 -13.21 3.43 -16.34
CA LEU A 14 -14.01 4.65 -16.36
C LEU A 14 -14.58 5.00 -14.97
N ASP A 15 -14.92 3.99 -14.19
CA ASP A 15 -15.73 4.11 -12.97
C ASP A 15 -15.15 3.34 -11.77
N THR A 16 -14.07 2.57 -11.96
CA THR A 16 -13.43 1.83 -10.88
C THR A 16 -12.31 2.65 -10.23
N ARG A 17 -12.32 2.67 -8.89
CA ARG A 17 -11.29 3.34 -8.09
C ARG A 17 -10.52 2.33 -7.25
N ILE A 18 -9.24 2.63 -7.03
CA ILE A 18 -8.41 1.99 -6.03
C ILE A 18 -8.58 2.76 -4.72
N TYR A 19 -8.90 2.04 -3.65
CA TYR A 19 -8.99 2.56 -2.29
C TYR A 19 -7.80 2.08 -1.50
N ILE A 20 -7.17 3.02 -0.79
CA ILE A 20 -5.93 2.80 -0.07
C ILE A 20 -6.14 3.30 1.36
N ARG A 21 -5.95 2.42 2.33
CA ARG A 21 -5.89 2.78 3.74
C ARG A 21 -4.50 2.43 4.27
N VAL A 22 -3.84 3.42 4.85
CA VAL A 22 -2.53 3.24 5.48
C VAL A 22 -2.65 3.57 6.96
N THR A 23 -2.08 2.70 7.79
CA THR A 23 -1.99 2.89 9.23
C THR A 23 -0.52 2.77 9.64
N ILE A 24 0.00 3.82 10.25
CA ILE A 24 1.37 3.88 10.74
C ILE A 24 1.33 3.63 12.25
N GLN A 25 2.04 2.58 12.67
CA GLN A 25 2.26 2.25 14.07
C GLN A 25 3.70 2.60 14.46
N ALA A 26 4.00 2.54 15.76
CA ALA A 26 5.34 2.86 16.26
C ALA A 26 6.46 1.99 15.65
N LYS A 27 6.15 0.75 15.25
CA LYS A 27 7.15 -0.22 14.75
C LYS A 27 6.72 -0.96 13.49
N SER A 28 5.65 -0.51 12.81
CA SER A 28 5.17 -1.17 11.59
C SER A 28 4.24 -0.26 10.80
N ILE A 29 4.04 -0.61 9.53
CA ILE A 29 3.05 0.02 8.65
C ILE A 29 2.08 -1.05 8.18
N MET A 30 0.79 -0.71 8.14
CA MET A 30 -0.26 -1.58 7.63
C MET A 30 -0.99 -0.89 6.49
N ILE A 31 -1.11 -1.57 5.35
CA ILE A 31 -1.69 -1.07 4.11
C ILE A 31 -2.83 -2.00 3.71
N PHE A 32 -4.00 -1.45 3.43
CA PHE A 32 -5.12 -2.15 2.81
C PHE A 32 -5.39 -1.55 1.44
N LEU A 33 -5.48 -2.42 0.43
CA LEU A 33 -5.71 -2.08 -0.96
C LEU A 33 -6.94 -2.84 -1.46
N THR A 34 -7.87 -2.13 -2.09
CA THR A 34 -9.04 -2.75 -2.72
C THR A 34 -9.51 -1.91 -3.91
N THR A 35 -10.31 -2.48 -4.80
CA THR A 35 -10.98 -1.75 -5.88
C THR A 35 -12.48 -1.81 -5.69
N ALA A 36 -13.17 -0.73 -6.06
CA ALA A 36 -14.62 -0.73 -6.17
C ALA A 36 -15.08 0.12 -7.35
N ALA A 37 -16.02 -0.43 -8.12
CA ALA A 37 -16.75 0.27 -9.17
C ALA A 37 -17.84 1.18 -8.55
N ALA A 38 -18.33 2.14 -9.32
CA ALA A 38 -19.35 3.08 -8.85
C ALA A 38 -20.69 2.42 -8.50
N ASP A 39 -20.98 1.27 -9.13
CA ASP A 39 -22.19 0.47 -8.94
C ASP A 39 -21.97 -0.73 -7.99
N ALA A 40 -20.83 -0.78 -7.29
CA ALA A 40 -20.49 -1.89 -6.43
C ALA A 40 -21.57 -2.13 -5.36
N SER A 41 -21.89 -3.42 -5.13
CA SER A 41 -22.80 -3.86 -4.08
C SER A 41 -22.37 -3.34 -2.70
N ALA A 42 -23.32 -3.11 -1.80
CA ALA A 42 -23.05 -2.69 -0.41
C ALA A 42 -22.32 -3.77 0.43
N ILE A 43 -21.98 -4.91 -0.17
CA ILE A 43 -21.21 -5.98 0.46
C ILE A 43 -19.76 -5.51 0.63
N PRO A 44 -19.18 -5.55 1.84
CA PRO A 44 -17.79 -5.22 2.05
C PRO A 44 -16.87 -6.10 1.18
N PRO A 45 -15.83 -5.51 0.55
CA PRO A 45 -14.90 -6.30 -0.25
C PRO A 45 -14.16 -7.32 0.64
N PRO A 46 -13.78 -8.48 0.09
CA PRO A 46 -12.96 -9.44 0.83
C PRO A 46 -11.61 -8.84 1.20
N LEU A 47 -10.90 -9.47 2.13
CA LEU A 47 -9.54 -9.07 2.50
C LEU A 47 -8.54 -9.26 1.34
N GLY A 48 -8.77 -10.28 0.51
CA GLY A 48 -7.80 -10.78 -0.47
C GLY A 48 -6.54 -11.30 0.23
N SER A 49 -5.40 -11.33 -0.45
CA SER A 49 -4.14 -11.80 0.13
C SER A 49 -3.60 -10.83 1.20
N PHE A 50 -3.04 -11.38 2.28
CA PHE A 50 -2.41 -10.63 3.35
C PHE A 50 -0.96 -11.08 3.54
N VAL A 51 -0.02 -10.17 3.31
CA VAL A 51 1.42 -10.46 3.31
C VAL A 51 2.15 -9.56 4.30
N TYR A 52 3.05 -10.16 5.06
CA TYR A 52 4.00 -9.47 5.92
C TYR A 52 5.36 -9.39 5.23
N ALA A 53 6.06 -8.26 5.37
CA ALA A 53 7.46 -8.12 4.97
C ALA A 53 8.28 -7.43 6.06
N LEU A 54 9.54 -7.85 6.19
CA LEU A 54 10.51 -7.32 7.14
C LEU A 54 11.78 -6.90 6.37
N PRO A 55 12.37 -5.73 6.68
CA PRO A 55 13.68 -5.36 6.16
C PRO A 55 14.74 -6.39 6.59
N ASP A 56 15.55 -6.86 5.64
CA ASP A 56 16.70 -7.69 5.95
C ASP A 56 17.89 -6.79 6.32
N LYS A 57 18.42 -6.98 7.54
CA LYS A 57 19.55 -6.20 8.06
C LYS A 57 20.87 -6.60 7.40
N PHE A 58 20.98 -7.82 6.89
CA PHE A 58 22.17 -8.33 6.21
C PHE A 58 22.13 -8.00 4.71
N ASN A 59 20.93 -7.97 4.12
CA ASN A 59 20.73 -7.57 2.72
C ASN A 59 19.61 -6.53 2.58
N PRO A 60 19.88 -5.24 2.84
CA PRO A 60 18.85 -4.18 2.82
C PRO A 60 18.11 -4.02 1.48
N LEU A 61 18.66 -4.55 0.39
CA LEU A 61 18.03 -4.51 -0.93
C LEU A 61 16.97 -5.60 -1.14
N GLN A 62 16.95 -6.63 -0.29
CA GLN A 62 16.10 -7.81 -0.40
C GLN A 62 15.33 -8.11 0.90
N PRO A 63 14.22 -7.40 1.16
CA PRO A 63 13.36 -7.71 2.30
C PRO A 63 12.82 -9.14 2.26
N LEU A 64 12.65 -9.72 3.44
CA LEU A 64 12.00 -11.01 3.64
C LEU A 64 10.48 -10.81 3.66
N SER A 65 9.74 -11.77 3.11
CA SER A 65 8.27 -11.72 3.10
C SER A 65 7.67 -13.06 3.45
N THR A 66 6.52 -13.02 4.13
CA THR A 66 5.75 -14.19 4.54
C THR A 66 4.27 -13.93 4.25
N PRO A 67 3.63 -14.70 3.35
CA PRO A 67 2.18 -14.68 3.20
C PRO A 67 1.52 -15.17 4.50
N LEU A 68 0.60 -14.39 5.05
CA LEU A 68 -0.18 -14.73 6.25
C LEU A 68 -1.56 -15.28 5.88
N TYR A 69 -2.11 -14.83 4.76
CA TYR A 69 -3.32 -15.35 4.14
C TYR A 69 -3.18 -15.21 2.63
N THR A 70 -3.55 -16.25 1.89
CA THR A 70 -3.36 -16.30 0.44
C THR A 70 -4.69 -16.41 -0.29
N GLU A 71 -4.85 -15.58 -1.30
CA GLU A 71 -5.91 -15.62 -2.30
C GLU A 71 -5.22 -15.45 -3.65
N GLY A 72 -5.14 -16.56 -4.40
CA GLY A 72 -4.15 -16.74 -5.48
C GLY A 72 -3.95 -15.54 -6.42
N PRO A 73 -5.01 -14.91 -6.95
CA PRO A 73 -4.91 -13.77 -7.86
C PRO A 73 -4.24 -12.51 -7.27
N THR A 74 -4.25 -12.33 -5.95
CA THR A 74 -3.80 -11.08 -5.30
C THR A 74 -2.47 -11.18 -4.57
N GLU A 75 -1.92 -12.39 -4.42
CA GLU A 75 -0.75 -12.67 -3.59
C GLU A 75 0.54 -12.04 -4.13
N GLU A 76 0.78 -12.13 -5.44
CA GLU A 76 2.00 -11.61 -6.05
C GLU A 76 2.10 -10.10 -5.85
N LEU A 77 1.02 -9.38 -6.14
CA LEU A 77 0.95 -7.93 -5.98
C LEU A 77 1.10 -7.51 -4.51
N ALA A 78 0.45 -8.22 -3.58
CA ALA A 78 0.60 -8.00 -2.14
C ALA A 78 2.06 -8.17 -1.70
N THR A 79 2.72 -9.22 -2.18
CA THR A 79 4.13 -9.52 -1.87
C THR A 79 5.07 -8.45 -2.41
N ARG A 80 4.88 -8.02 -3.66
CA ARG A 80 5.70 -6.95 -4.26
C ARG A 80 5.54 -5.63 -3.51
N MET A 81 4.32 -5.27 -3.13
CA MET A 81 4.02 -4.08 -2.33
C MET A 81 4.67 -4.14 -0.94
N ALA A 82 4.49 -5.25 -0.22
CA ALA A 82 5.02 -5.42 1.13
C ALA A 82 6.54 -5.29 1.15
N LYS A 83 7.24 -5.99 0.25
CA LYS A 83 8.69 -5.90 0.11
C LYS A 83 9.14 -4.50 -0.28
N LEU A 84 8.47 -3.84 -1.23
CA LEU A 84 8.83 -2.50 -1.65
C LEU A 84 8.77 -1.50 -0.49
N PHE A 85 7.67 -1.49 0.27
CA PHE A 85 7.53 -0.56 1.38
C PHE A 85 8.42 -0.92 2.57
N ALA A 86 8.65 -2.20 2.85
CA ALA A 86 9.64 -2.59 3.86
C ALA A 86 11.03 -2.07 3.51
N LYS A 87 11.45 -2.20 2.24
CA LYS A 87 12.71 -1.63 1.75
C LYS A 87 12.77 -0.10 1.85
N LYS A 88 11.68 0.59 1.46
CA LYS A 88 11.64 2.07 1.46
C LYS A 88 11.61 2.67 2.86
N THR A 89 10.88 2.04 3.78
CA THR A 89 10.60 2.62 5.11
C THR A 89 11.53 2.08 6.19
N GLN A 90 12.23 0.98 5.92
CA GLN A 90 13.05 0.27 6.90
C GLN A 90 12.24 -0.14 8.14
N LEU A 91 10.92 -0.34 7.97
CA LEU A 91 9.99 -0.86 8.97
C LEU A 91 9.34 -2.15 8.45
N PRO A 92 8.88 -3.03 9.34
CA PRO A 92 7.96 -4.10 8.98
C PRO A 92 6.69 -3.55 8.33
N VAL A 93 6.23 -4.19 7.25
CA VAL A 93 5.03 -3.78 6.50
C VAL A 93 4.08 -4.94 6.33
N TYR A 94 2.81 -4.69 6.62
CA TYR A 94 1.70 -5.58 6.34
C TYR A 94 0.91 -5.02 5.16
N VAL A 95 0.60 -5.85 4.17
CA VAL A 95 -0.22 -5.47 3.01
C VAL A 95 -1.35 -6.47 2.84
N ALA A 96 -2.58 -5.99 2.98
CA ALA A 96 -3.77 -6.69 2.54
C ALA A 96 -4.18 -6.14 1.17
N ASN A 97 -4.43 -7.03 0.22
CA ASN A 97 -4.76 -6.66 -1.15
C ASN A 97 -5.91 -7.51 -1.67
N SER A 98 -7.05 -6.86 -1.94
CA SER A 98 -8.18 -7.42 -2.66
C SER A 98 -8.48 -6.66 -3.96
N MET A 99 -7.51 -5.94 -4.51
CA MET A 99 -7.70 -5.25 -5.78
C MET A 99 -8.02 -6.26 -6.89
N SER A 100 -9.16 -6.03 -7.54
CA SER A 100 -9.54 -6.69 -8.79
C SER A 100 -9.29 -5.77 -9.97
N PHE A 101 -8.73 -6.34 -11.04
CA PHE A 101 -8.51 -5.69 -12.33
C PHE A 101 -9.49 -6.12 -13.41
N ALA A 102 -10.55 -6.87 -13.04
CA ALA A 102 -11.53 -7.37 -14.00
C ALA A 102 -12.24 -6.25 -14.78
N SER A 103 -12.38 -5.06 -14.18
CA SER A 103 -12.95 -3.86 -14.80
C SER A 103 -11.92 -2.91 -15.40
N ALA A 104 -10.65 -3.33 -15.50
CA ALA A 104 -9.63 -2.59 -16.23
C ALA A 104 -9.85 -2.76 -17.74
N GLY A 105 -9.51 -1.74 -18.53
CA GLY A 105 -9.88 -1.63 -19.95
C GLY A 105 -9.32 -2.76 -20.84
N LEU A 106 -8.25 -3.44 -20.43
CA LEU A 106 -7.69 -4.61 -21.11
C LEU A 106 -7.95 -5.94 -20.37
N GLY A 107 -8.83 -5.95 -19.37
CA GLY A 107 -9.19 -7.15 -18.62
C GLY A 107 -8.14 -7.57 -17.57
N GLY A 108 -7.33 -6.64 -17.09
CA GLY A 108 -6.36 -6.88 -16.02
C GLY A 108 -5.06 -7.48 -16.52
N THR A 109 -4.53 -6.93 -17.61
CA THR A 109 -3.21 -7.33 -18.09
C THR A 109 -2.11 -6.92 -17.11
N VAL A 110 -0.94 -7.53 -17.26
CA VAL A 110 0.24 -7.22 -16.43
C VAL A 110 0.60 -5.73 -16.53
N GLU A 111 0.40 -5.10 -17.68
CA GLU A 111 0.65 -3.67 -17.88
C GLU A 111 -0.27 -2.81 -17.00
N GLU A 112 -1.56 -3.16 -16.92
CA GLU A 112 -2.53 -2.44 -16.09
C GLU A 112 -2.24 -2.62 -14.60
N GLU A 113 -1.87 -3.84 -14.20
CA GLU A 113 -1.43 -4.12 -12.83
C GLU A 113 -0.17 -3.30 -12.50
N MET A 114 0.79 -3.20 -13.42
CA MET A 114 2.01 -2.42 -13.23
C MET A 114 1.76 -0.91 -13.18
N GLU A 115 0.83 -0.39 -13.98
CA GLU A 115 0.39 1.01 -13.91
C GLU A 115 -0.30 1.31 -12.56
N ALA A 116 -1.18 0.42 -12.10
CA ALA A 116 -1.84 0.55 -10.82
C ALA A 116 -0.84 0.47 -9.68
N PHE A 117 0.08 -0.49 -9.72
CA PHE A 117 1.18 -0.62 -8.76
C PHE A 117 1.95 0.69 -8.63
N LYS A 118 2.38 1.28 -9.74
CA LYS A 118 3.10 2.57 -9.74
C LYS A 118 2.27 3.68 -9.12
N LYS A 119 0.99 3.80 -9.48
CA LYS A 119 0.09 4.82 -8.90
C LYS A 119 -0.05 4.68 -7.39
N VAL A 120 -0.30 3.48 -6.90
CA VAL A 120 -0.42 3.20 -5.45
C VAL A 120 0.88 3.55 -4.73
N VAL A 121 2.02 3.16 -5.30
CA VAL A 121 3.35 3.45 -4.74
C VAL A 121 3.60 4.94 -4.60
N VAL A 122 3.30 5.73 -5.64
CA VAL A 122 3.45 7.18 -5.61
C VAL A 122 2.52 7.79 -4.56
N ALA A 123 1.25 7.39 -4.53
CA ALA A 123 0.27 7.93 -3.59
C ALA A 123 0.64 7.68 -2.12
N ILE A 124 1.08 6.46 -1.79
CA ILE A 124 1.50 6.11 -0.44
C ILE A 124 2.84 6.80 -0.10
N THR A 125 3.82 6.78 -1.00
CA THR A 125 5.14 7.38 -0.74
C THR A 125 5.03 8.87 -0.48
N GLY A 126 4.24 9.61 -1.27
CA GLY A 126 4.02 11.04 -1.04
C GLY A 126 3.45 11.33 0.35
N LYS A 127 2.46 10.54 0.78
CA LYS A 127 1.87 10.69 2.12
C LYS A 127 2.82 10.29 3.26
N LEU A 128 3.66 9.28 3.06
CA LEU A 128 4.69 8.90 4.03
C LEU A 128 5.78 9.97 4.16
N GLN A 129 6.16 10.62 3.05
CA GLN A 129 7.15 11.71 3.04
C GLN A 129 6.62 12.98 3.72
N GLU A 130 5.41 13.43 3.37
CA GLU A 130 4.74 14.55 4.06
C GLU A 130 4.77 14.36 5.59
N ARG A 131 4.52 13.13 6.06
CA ARG A 131 4.55 12.76 7.48
C ARG A 131 5.96 12.78 8.09
N GLN A 132 6.97 12.28 7.37
CA GLN A 132 8.36 12.31 7.83
C GLN A 132 8.87 13.76 7.94
N GLU A 133 8.51 14.63 7.00
CA GLU A 133 8.84 16.05 7.03
C GLU A 133 8.14 16.77 8.19
N ILE A 134 6.86 16.48 8.48
CA ILE A 134 6.16 17.00 9.67
C ILE A 134 6.86 16.57 10.96
N THR A 135 7.25 15.30 11.05
CA THR A 135 7.91 14.74 12.24
C THR A 135 9.29 15.39 12.46
N ASN A 136 10.09 15.51 11.40
CA ASN A 136 11.42 16.13 11.46
C ASN A 136 11.34 17.65 11.71
N GLY A 137 10.35 18.34 11.13
CA GLY A 137 10.09 19.76 11.35
C GLY A 137 9.67 20.09 12.79
N MET A 138 8.87 19.23 13.44
CA MET A 138 8.50 19.37 14.85
C MET A 138 9.68 19.11 15.81
N SER A 139 10.59 18.21 15.46
CA SER A 139 11.83 18.00 16.25
C SER A 139 12.76 19.21 16.21
N GLY A 140 12.78 20.00 15.13
CA GLY A 140 13.57 21.23 15.02
C GLY A 140 13.01 22.41 15.83
N MET A 141 11.69 22.49 16.01
CA MET A 141 11.03 23.62 16.68
C MET A 141 11.14 23.56 18.22
N SER A 142 11.42 22.37 18.78
CA SER A 142 11.39 22.11 20.22
C SER A 142 12.68 22.48 20.97
N ILE A 143 13.71 23.02 20.28
CA ILE A 143 15.03 23.31 20.86
C ILE A 143 15.23 24.80 21.20
N SER A 144 14.22 25.68 20.99
CA SER A 144 14.43 27.14 21.10
C SER A 144 13.94 27.84 22.37
N ASN A 145 13.43 27.14 23.39
CA ASN A 145 13.09 27.77 24.66
C ASN A 145 13.92 27.18 25.80
N SER A 146 15.08 27.79 26.06
CA SER A 146 15.84 27.71 27.31
C SER A 146 16.16 29.13 27.75
#